data_AF-A0A2E6U8V8-F1
#
_entry.id   AF-A0A2E6U8V8-F1
#
_cell.length_a   1.000
_cell.length_b   1.000
_cell.length_c   1.000
_cell.angle_alpha   90.00
_cell.angle_beta   90.00
_cell.angle_gamma   90.00
#
_symmetry.space_group_name_H-M   'P 1'
#
loop_
_entity.id
_entity.type
_entity.pdbx_description
1 polymer ?
#
loop_
_entity_poly.entity_id
_entity_poly.type
_entity_poly.pdbx_seq_one_letter_code
_entity_poly.pdbx_strand_id
1 'polypeptide(L)'
;MGDEASVDVFMRHLQAELEATASIADAVEREQRRRQLEASLQEAMRFQAAYSERVRLGLDPTKAVRPQQRTVESEVRETMSTLASGVCETCGAMLDPELDFCPACGAR
;
A
#
# COMPACT_ATOMS: atom_id res chain seq x y z
N MET A 1 17.85 13.20 -26.78
CA MET A 1 16.96 12.79 -25.66
C MET A 1 17.83 12.75 -24.43
N GLY A 2 17.76 13.73 -23.52
CA GLY A 2 18.71 13.76 -22.40
C GLY A 2 18.53 14.85 -21.32
N ASP A 3 17.65 15.84 -21.49
CA ASP A 3 17.57 16.99 -20.57
C ASP A 3 16.20 17.18 -19.90
N GLU A 4 15.43 16.11 -19.70
CA GLU A 4 14.18 16.23 -18.95
C GLU A 4 14.42 15.96 -17.46
N ALA A 5 13.99 16.89 -16.61
CA ALA A 5 14.11 16.77 -15.16
C ALA A 5 13.22 15.63 -14.66
N SER A 6 13.81 14.45 -14.49
CA SER A 6 13.14 13.25 -13.97
C SER A 6 13.47 13.01 -12.49
N VAL A 7 12.65 12.18 -11.84
CA VAL A 7 12.91 11.77 -10.44
C VAL A 7 14.26 11.06 -10.30
N ASP A 8 14.67 10.27 -11.29
CA ASP A 8 15.98 9.59 -11.30
C ASP A 8 17.15 10.60 -11.37
N VAL A 9 17.03 11.59 -12.26
CA VAL A 9 18.01 12.68 -12.37
C VAL A 9 18.09 13.46 -11.06
N PHE A 10 16.94 13.74 -10.43
CA PHE A 10 16.88 14.42 -9.14
C PHE A 10 17.54 13.59 -8.01
N MET A 11 17.27 12.28 -7.92
CA MET A 11 17.90 11.41 -6.93
C MET A 11 19.43 11.39 -7.07
N ARG A 12 19.95 11.29 -8.30
CA ARG A 12 21.41 11.34 -8.56
C ARG A 12 22.00 12.68 -8.16
N HIS A 13 21.30 13.78 -8.44
CA HIS A 13 21.72 15.10 -8.00
C HIS A 13 21.78 15.19 -6.47
N LEU A 14 20.76 14.70 -5.75
CA LEU A 14 20.76 14.68 -4.28
C LEU A 14 21.90 13.84 -3.70
N GLN A 15 22.26 12.72 -4.35
CA GLN A 15 23.39 11.88 -3.94
C GLN A 15 24.72 12.62 -4.09
N ALA A 16 24.92 13.33 -5.21
CA ALA A 16 26.12 14.16 -5.41
C ALA A 16 26.19 15.32 -4.41
N GLU A 17 25.06 15.97 -4.12
CA GLU A 17 24.96 17.03 -3.11
C GLU A 17 25.26 16.50 -1.70
N LEU A 18 24.86 15.27 -1.37
CA LEU A 18 25.16 14.64 -0.09
C LEU A 18 26.67 14.48 0.11
N GLU A 19 27.38 13.99 -0.91
CA GLU A 19 28.84 13.90 -0.89
C GLU A 19 29.49 15.28 -0.73
N ALA A 20 28.96 16.29 -1.44
CA ALA A 20 29.43 17.67 -1.35
C ALA A 20 29.26 18.29 0.04
N THR A 21 28.36 17.78 0.89
CA THR A 21 28.25 18.30 2.27
C THR A 21 29.55 18.12 3.07
N ALA A 22 30.40 17.15 2.72
CA ALA A 22 31.68 16.94 3.39
C ALA A 22 32.60 18.16 3.35
N SER A 23 32.45 19.07 2.37
CA SER A 23 33.24 20.29 2.26
C SER A 23 32.72 21.46 3.10
N ILE A 24 31.54 21.35 3.73
CA ILE A 24 30.98 22.43 4.56
C ILE A 24 31.79 22.55 5.84
N ALA A 25 32.37 23.72 6.13
CA ALA A 25 33.27 23.91 7.27
C ALA A 25 32.55 23.80 8.63
N ASP A 26 31.39 24.45 8.78
CA ASP A 26 30.60 24.43 10.01
C ASP A 26 29.91 23.06 10.18
N ALA A 27 30.14 22.42 11.32
CA ALA A 27 29.62 21.08 11.58
C ALA A 27 28.09 21.04 11.75
N VAL A 28 27.50 22.10 12.31
CA VAL A 28 26.05 22.20 12.52
C VAL A 28 25.35 22.45 11.18
N GLU A 29 25.89 23.37 10.38
CA GLU A 29 25.40 23.63 9.02
C GLU A 29 25.50 22.36 8.15
N ARG A 30 26.65 21.69 8.19
CA ARG A 30 26.88 20.42 7.48
C ARG A 30 25.81 19.39 7.81
N GLU A 31 25.58 19.17 9.10
CA GLU A 31 24.61 18.18 9.56
C GLU A 31 23.17 18.58 9.25
N GLN A 32 22.83 19.87 9.32
CA GLN A 32 21.52 20.36 8.88
C GLN A 32 21.29 20.11 7.39
N ARG A 33 22.26 20.48 6.55
CA ARG A 33 22.17 20.27 5.09
C ARG A 33 22.11 18.79 4.74
N ARG A 34 22.93 17.95 5.38
CA ARG A 34 22.92 16.50 5.19
C ARG A 34 21.54 15.90 5.50
N ARG A 35 20.97 16.23 6.66
CA ARG A 35 19.62 15.76 7.04
C ARG A 35 18.53 16.19 6.05
N GLN A 36 18.60 17.43 5.54
CA GLN A 36 17.66 17.91 4.54
C GLN A 36 17.73 17.11 3.24
N LEU A 37 18.94 16.83 2.76
CA LEU A 37 19.17 16.04 1.55
C LEU A 37 18.76 14.58 1.73
N GLU A 38 19.08 13.97 2.87
CA GLU A 38 18.67 12.59 3.20
C GLU A 38 17.14 12.45 3.25
N ALA A 39 16.44 13.39 3.90
CA ALA A 39 14.98 13.41 3.93
C ALA A 39 14.40 13.55 2.52
N SER A 40 14.97 14.43 1.70
CA SER A 40 14.51 14.64 0.31
C SER A 40 14.73 13.40 -0.56
N LEU A 41 15.87 12.72 -0.41
CA LEU A 41 16.20 11.50 -1.14
C LEU A 41 15.26 10.36 -0.73
N GLN A 42 14.99 10.22 0.56
CA GLN A 42 14.04 9.24 1.07
C GLN A 42 12.64 9.45 0.51
N GLU A 43 12.15 10.69 0.46
CA GLU A 43 10.84 10.97 -0.14
C GLU A 43 10.80 10.71 -1.65
N ALA A 44 11.88 11.01 -2.38
CA ALA A 44 11.98 10.67 -3.79
C ALA A 44 11.92 9.15 -4.04
N MET A 45 12.62 8.37 -3.23
CA MET A 45 12.56 6.89 -3.28
C MET A 45 11.17 6.36 -2.94
N ARG A 46 10.53 6.90 -1.89
CA ARG A 46 9.15 6.55 -1.50
C ARG A 46 8.17 6.84 -2.63
N PHE A 47 8.30 8.00 -3.28
CA PHE A 47 7.48 8.35 -4.43
C PHE A 47 7.70 7.36 -5.58
N GLN A 48 8.95 7.06 -5.94
CA GLN A 48 9.26 6.15 -7.05
C GLN A 48 8.70 4.74 -6.79
N ALA A 49 8.83 4.21 -5.57
CA ALA A 49 8.28 2.92 -5.18
C ALA A 49 6.75 2.90 -5.23
N ALA A 50 6.10 3.97 -4.74
CA ALA A 50 4.65 4.06 -4.78
C ALA A 50 4.11 4.25 -6.20
N TYR A 51 4.85 4.97 -7.05
CA TYR A 51 4.53 5.15 -8.46
C TYR A 51 4.62 3.82 -9.21
N SER A 52 5.75 3.11 -9.08
CA SER A 52 5.97 1.84 -9.77
C SER A 52 4.94 0.79 -9.37
N GLU A 53 4.58 0.72 -8.09
CA GLU A 53 3.55 -0.19 -7.60
C GLU A 53 2.16 0.11 -8.18
N ARG A 54 1.78 1.39 -8.28
CA ARG A 54 0.50 1.76 -8.91
C ARG A 54 0.45 1.39 -10.38
N VAL A 55 1.53 1.67 -11.12
CA VAL A 55 1.65 1.27 -12.53
C VAL A 55 1.56 -0.25 -12.67
N ARG A 56 2.23 -1.01 -11.79
CA ARG A 56 2.19 -2.48 -11.77
C ARG A 56 0.77 -3.02 -11.56
N LEU A 57 -0.05 -2.35 -10.76
CA LEU A 57 -1.44 -2.70 -10.49
C LEU A 57 -2.44 -2.15 -11.53
N GLY A 58 -1.98 -1.44 -12.56
CA GLY A 58 -2.85 -0.78 -13.54
C GLY A 58 -3.65 0.40 -12.97
N LEU A 59 -3.23 0.93 -11.82
CA LEU A 59 -3.84 2.09 -11.17
C LEU A 59 -3.21 3.39 -11.71
N ASP A 60 -4.01 4.45 -11.74
CA ASP A 60 -3.52 5.79 -12.08
C ASP A 60 -2.49 6.25 -11.02
N PRO A 61 -1.21 6.45 -11.39
CA PRO A 61 -0.16 6.74 -10.44
C PRO A 61 -0.19 8.19 -9.92
N THR A 62 -0.97 9.07 -10.55
CA THR A 62 -1.08 10.49 -10.19
C THR A 62 -2.21 10.77 -9.20
N LYS A 63 -3.11 9.79 -9.01
CA LYS A 63 -4.23 9.93 -8.07
C LYS A 63 -3.79 9.57 -6.66
N ALA A 64 -4.12 10.46 -5.72
CA ALA A 64 -3.97 10.18 -4.30
C ALA A 64 -4.96 9.07 -3.90
N VAL A 65 -4.46 7.83 -3.79
CA VAL A 65 -5.21 6.74 -3.17
C VAL A 65 -5.29 7.05 -1.67
N ARG A 66 -6.43 7.57 -1.21
CA ARG A 66 -6.73 7.60 0.22
C ARG A 66 -6.90 6.15 0.66
N PRO A 67 -6.20 5.67 1.71
CA PRO A 67 -6.53 4.38 2.29
C PRO A 67 -8.02 4.41 2.63
N GLN A 68 -8.82 3.55 1.99
CA GLN A 68 -10.21 3.39 2.39
C GLN A 68 -10.18 3.01 3.86
N GLN A 69 -10.76 3.86 4.71
CA GLN A 69 -11.04 3.48 6.08
C GLN A 69 -11.96 2.27 5.97
N ARG A 70 -11.43 1.08 6.25
CA ARG A 70 -12.25 -0.11 6.46
C ARG A 70 -13.13 0.21 7.66
N THR A 71 -14.37 0.60 7.41
CA THR A 71 -15.37 0.70 8.46
C THR A 71 -15.78 -0.72 8.81
N VAL A 72 -16.02 -0.99 10.10
CA VAL A 72 -16.51 -2.28 10.60
C VAL A 72 -17.73 -2.81 9.83
N GLU A 73 -18.55 -1.93 9.25
CA GLU A 73 -19.68 -2.31 8.39
C GLU A 73 -19.27 -3.09 7.13
N SER A 74 -18.09 -2.82 6.57
CA SER A 74 -17.59 -3.52 5.38
C SER A 74 -17.25 -4.98 5.68
N GLU A 75 -16.66 -5.25 6.84
CA GLU A 75 -16.28 -6.60 7.28
C GLU A 75 -17.53 -7.40 7.69
N VAL A 76 -18.50 -6.75 8.32
CA VAL A 76 -19.80 -7.37 8.63
C VAL A 76 -20.58 -7.70 7.37
N ARG A 77 -20.56 -6.85 6.33
CA ARG A 77 -21.30 -7.12 5.08
C ARG A 77 -20.71 -8.29 4.28
N GLU A 78 -19.38 -8.42 4.21
CA GLU A 78 -18.75 -9.58 3.57
C GLU A 78 -19.02 -10.86 4.38
N THR A 79 -18.87 -10.83 5.70
CA THR A 79 -19.15 -12.02 6.53
C THR A 79 -20.62 -12.42 6.52
N MET A 80 -21.56 -11.48 6.54
CA MET A 80 -23.00 -11.77 6.44
C MET A 80 -23.41 -12.31 5.07
N SER A 81 -22.74 -11.89 3.99
CA SER A 81 -22.97 -12.45 2.65
C SER A 81 -22.56 -13.92 2.57
N THR A 82 -21.51 -14.32 3.29
CA THR A 82 -21.03 -15.71 3.35
C THR A 82 -21.84 -16.57 4.34
N LEU A 83 -22.47 -15.95 5.33
CA LEU A 83 -23.34 -16.61 6.32
C LEU A 83 -24.80 -16.77 5.89
N ALA A 84 -25.16 -16.32 4.67
CA ALA A 84 -26.51 -16.51 4.12
C ALA A 84 -26.84 -17.97 3.76
N SER A 85 -25.91 -18.89 4.03
CA SER A 85 -26.16 -20.33 3.98
C SER A 85 -26.95 -20.73 5.24
N GLY A 86 -28.19 -21.18 5.05
CA GLY A 86 -29.13 -21.45 6.14
C GLY A 86 -28.62 -22.47 7.17
N VAL A 87 -29.29 -22.59 8.31
CA VAL A 87 -28.94 -23.56 9.36
C VAL A 87 -29.85 -24.79 9.26
N CYS A 88 -29.31 -25.99 9.42
CA CYS A 88 -30.06 -27.24 9.40
C CYS A 88 -30.99 -27.35 10.60
N GLU A 89 -32.30 -27.52 10.37
CA GLU A 89 -33.31 -27.64 11.43
C GLU A 89 -33.19 -28.94 12.25
N THR A 90 -32.50 -29.96 11.73
CA THR A 90 -32.36 -31.26 12.39
C THR A 90 -31.18 -31.31 13.37
N CYS A 91 -30.06 -30.66 13.06
CA CYS A 91 -28.83 -30.75 13.86
C CYS A 91 -28.19 -29.39 14.22
N GLY A 92 -28.71 -28.28 13.69
CA GLY A 92 -28.21 -26.94 13.97
C GLY A 92 -26.90 -26.58 13.27
N ALA A 93 -26.39 -27.42 12.36
CA ALA A 93 -25.17 -27.12 11.59
C ALA A 93 -25.46 -26.14 10.44
N MET A 94 -24.48 -25.29 10.10
CA MET A 94 -24.53 -24.46 8.89
C MET A 94 -24.65 -25.35 7.65
N LEU A 95 -25.64 -25.08 6.81
CA LEU A 95 -25.78 -25.71 5.51
C LEU A 95 -24.80 -25.06 4.55
N ASP A 96 -24.30 -25.84 3.62
CA ASP A 96 -23.55 -25.33 2.48
C ASP A 96 -24.57 -25.00 1.37
N PRO A 97 -24.53 -23.80 0.77
CA PRO A 97 -25.53 -23.38 -0.22
C PRO A 97 -25.38 -24.13 -1.55
N GLU A 98 -24.27 -24.86 -1.77
CA GLU A 98 -24.06 -25.71 -2.95
C GLU A 98 -24.49 -27.17 -2.73
N LEU A 99 -24.96 -27.53 -1.53
CA LEU A 99 -25.38 -28.89 -1.18
C LEU A 99 -26.88 -28.97 -0.87
N ASP A 100 -27.60 -29.88 -1.53
CA ASP A 100 -29.02 -30.17 -1.27
C ASP A 100 -29.27 -31.05 -0.02
N PHE A 101 -28.27 -31.18 0.86
CA PHE A 101 -28.35 -31.99 2.08
C PHE A 101 -27.39 -31.44 3.14
N CYS A 102 -27.68 -31.70 4.41
CA CYS A 102 -26.82 -31.32 5.51
C CYS A 102 -25.57 -32.22 5.56
N PRO A 103 -24.35 -31.69 5.40
CA PRO A 103 -23.12 -32.49 5.46
C PRO A 103 -22.83 -33.05 6.86
N ALA A 104 -23.42 -32.49 7.91
CA ALA A 104 -23.19 -32.91 9.30
C ALA A 104 -24.08 -34.09 9.74
N CYS A 105 -25.30 -34.20 9.23
CA CYS A 105 -26.27 -35.22 9.68
C CYS A 105 -26.97 -35.98 8.55
N GLY A 106 -26.79 -35.58 7.29
CA GLY A 106 -27.39 -36.24 6.13
C GLY A 106 -28.89 -35.97 5.93
N ALA A 107 -29.49 -35.09 6.74
CA ALA A 107 -30.87 -34.63 6.53
C ALA A 107 -30.97 -33.83 5.22
N ARG A 108 -32.07 -34.02 4.50
CA ARG A 108 -32.43 -33.30 3.27
C ARG A 108 -33.48 -32.24 3.58
#